data_AF-A0A7M7NJ22-F1
#
_entry.id   AF-A0A7M7NJ22-F1
#
_cell.length_a   1.000
_cell.length_b   1.000
_cell.length_c   1.000
_cell.angle_alpha   90.00
_cell.angle_beta   90.00
_cell.angle_gamma   90.00
#
_symmetry.space_group_name_H-M   'P 1'
#
loop_
_entity.id
_entity.type
_entity.pdbx_description
1 polymer ?
#
loop_
_entity_poly.entity_id
_entity_poly.type
_entity_poly.pdbx_seq_one_letter_code
_entity_poly.pdbx_strand_id
1 'polypeptide(L)'
;MRIAGSIIALLMAGVLVVPSDCSEPSWFDRYVSSPIRTAGDFVSGAYHGAGDMWRSYSDLREANFKTPGTDKYFHARGNFDAAQRGSGGRWAARVISDAREGYQGTLSGHGPEDTQADQEANRWGRNGGDPNRYRPAGLPDRY
;
A
#
# COMPACT_ATOMS: atom_id res chain seq x y z
N MET A 1 3.26 47.43 -7.79
CA MET A 1 2.87 46.24 -8.57
C MET A 1 4.11 45.76 -9.33
N ARG A 2 4.38 44.44 -9.35
CA ARG A 2 5.32 43.70 -10.23
C ARG A 2 6.80 43.55 -9.80
N ILE A 3 7.06 42.75 -8.77
CA ILE A 3 8.33 41.98 -8.62
C ILE A 3 8.03 40.48 -8.53
N ALA A 4 7.07 40.00 -9.32
CA ALA A 4 6.66 38.59 -9.34
C ALA A 4 6.80 37.93 -10.73
N GLY A 5 7.21 38.68 -11.76
CA GLY A 5 7.34 38.17 -13.12
C GLY A 5 8.70 37.53 -13.45
N SER A 6 9.72 37.70 -12.62
CA SER A 6 11.11 37.40 -13.02
C SER A 6 11.61 36.01 -12.63
N ILE A 7 11.01 35.31 -11.67
CA ILE A 7 11.51 33.98 -11.26
C ILE A 7 11.07 32.90 -12.26
N ILE A 8 9.81 32.94 -12.72
CA ILE A 8 9.29 31.98 -13.70
C ILE A 8 9.93 32.20 -15.08
N ALA A 9 10.21 33.44 -15.48
CA ALA A 9 10.91 33.73 -16.72
C ALA A 9 12.38 33.28 -16.71
N LEU A 10 13.06 33.35 -15.55
CA LEU A 10 14.43 32.83 -15.40
C LEU A 10 14.47 31.30 -15.45
N LEU A 11 13.43 30.62 -14.95
CA LEU A 11 13.31 29.15 -15.09
C LEU A 11 13.10 28.71 -16.55
N MET A 12 12.53 29.56 -17.40
CA MET A 12 12.34 29.28 -18.84
C MET A 12 13.53 29.73 -19.70
N ALA A 13 14.31 30.73 -19.27
CA ALA A 13 15.47 31.25 -20.00
C ALA A 13 16.76 30.42 -19.82
N GLY A 14 16.83 29.54 -18.81
CA GLY A 14 17.96 28.63 -18.58
C GLY A 14 18.05 27.42 -19.51
N VAL A 15 17.25 27.36 -20.58
CA VAL A 15 17.21 26.23 -21.53
C VAL A 15 18.31 26.29 -22.60
N LEU A 16 19.10 27.36 -22.67
CA LEU A 16 20.07 27.51 -23.76
C LEU A 16 21.46 27.90 -23.27
N VAL A 17 22.14 26.97 -22.59
CA VAL A 17 23.59 26.66 -22.65
C VAL A 17 23.82 25.67 -21.50
N VAL A 18 23.64 24.37 -21.76
CA VAL A 18 24.11 23.30 -20.89
C VAL A 18 25.30 22.65 -21.60
N PRO A 19 26.52 22.72 -21.03
CA PRO A 19 27.65 21.95 -21.56
C PRO A 19 27.37 20.46 -21.43
N SER A 20 27.72 19.70 -22.46
CA SER A 20 27.42 18.29 -22.72
C SER A 20 28.02 17.27 -21.73
N ASP A 21 28.45 17.72 -20.56
CA ASP A 21 29.13 16.91 -19.56
C ASP A 21 28.08 16.46 -18.51
N CYS A 22 27.11 15.66 -18.94
CA CYS A 22 25.85 15.46 -18.23
C CYS A 22 25.95 14.46 -17.05
N SER A 23 26.50 14.89 -15.92
CA SER A 23 25.93 14.50 -14.64
C SER A 23 24.78 15.47 -14.32
N GLU A 24 23.54 14.97 -14.23
CA GLU A 24 22.36 15.76 -13.84
C GLU A 24 22.66 16.65 -12.61
N PRO A 25 22.41 17.97 -12.66
CA PRO A 25 22.66 18.86 -11.52
C PRO A 25 21.89 18.40 -10.27
N SER A 26 22.56 18.30 -9.12
CA SER A 26 21.97 17.79 -7.87
C SER A 26 20.71 18.53 -7.41
N TRP A 27 20.54 19.80 -7.80
CA TRP A 27 19.32 20.58 -7.52
C TRP A 27 18.14 20.10 -8.37
N PHE A 28 18.34 19.67 -9.62
CA PHE A 28 17.28 19.15 -10.49
C PHE A 28 16.76 17.82 -9.96
N ASP A 29 17.69 16.93 -9.55
CA ASP A 29 17.35 15.65 -8.93
C ASP A 29 16.56 15.84 -7.62
N ARG A 30 16.99 16.78 -6.77
CA ARG A 30 16.37 17.03 -5.45
C ARG A 30 15.00 17.71 -5.54
N TYR A 31 14.86 18.71 -6.39
CA TYR A 31 13.66 19.57 -6.41
C TYR A 31 12.64 19.17 -7.47
N VAL A 32 13.02 18.40 -8.49
CA VAL A 32 12.12 18.01 -9.59
C VAL A 32 11.99 16.49 -9.69
N SER A 33 13.09 15.77 -9.92
CA SER A 33 13.01 14.34 -10.26
C SER A 33 12.64 13.45 -9.07
N SER A 34 13.21 13.68 -7.89
CA SER A 34 12.96 12.86 -6.68
C SER A 34 11.50 12.95 -6.18
N PRO A 35 10.86 14.13 -6.10
CA PRO A 35 9.45 14.21 -5.75
C PRO A 35 8.53 13.49 -6.74
N ILE A 36 8.79 13.62 -8.04
CA ILE A 36 7.99 12.96 -9.08
C ILE A 36 8.13 11.44 -9.00
N ARG A 37 9.36 10.93 -8.85
CA ARG A 37 9.60 9.49 -8.67
C ARG A 37 8.92 8.98 -7.40
N THR A 38 9.07 9.68 -6.28
CA THR A 38 8.39 9.34 -5.02
C THR A 38 6.86 9.27 -5.17
N ALA A 39 6.26 10.22 -5.88
CA ALA A 39 4.83 10.21 -6.16
C ALA A 39 4.43 9.03 -7.07
N GLY A 40 5.21 8.75 -8.10
CA GLY A 40 5.02 7.59 -8.98
C GLY A 40 5.12 6.26 -8.22
N ASP A 41 6.13 6.10 -7.37
CA ASP A 41 6.34 4.92 -6.53
C ASP A 41 5.19 4.73 -5.54
N PHE A 42 4.69 5.82 -4.95
CA PHE A 42 3.51 5.76 -4.09
C PHE A 42 2.27 5.26 -4.84
N VAL A 43 1.97 5.82 -6.02
CA VAL A 43 0.79 5.41 -6.80
C VAL A 43 0.92 3.97 -7.28
N SER A 44 2.10 3.59 -7.79
CA SER A 44 2.38 2.22 -8.21
C SER A 44 2.25 1.24 -7.04
N GLY A 45 2.83 1.57 -5.89
CA GLY A 45 2.73 0.77 -4.66
C GLY A 45 1.29 0.63 -4.17
N ALA A 46 0.48 1.69 -4.22
CA ALA A 46 -0.93 1.64 -3.85
C ALA A 46 -1.75 0.75 -4.79
N TYR A 47 -1.52 0.85 -6.10
CA TYR A 47 -2.19 0.01 -7.10
C TYR A 47 -1.86 -1.48 -6.89
N HIS A 48 -0.58 -1.83 -6.77
CA HIS A 48 -0.17 -3.21 -6.54
C HIS A 48 -0.62 -3.72 -5.17
N GLY A 49 -0.54 -2.89 -4.13
CA GLY A 49 -1.01 -3.25 -2.79
C GLY A 49 -2.52 -3.52 -2.74
N ALA A 50 -3.33 -2.74 -3.45
CA ALA A 50 -4.76 -3.02 -3.60
C ALA A 50 -5.00 -4.37 -4.31
N GLY A 51 -4.20 -4.69 -5.33
CA GLY A 51 -4.24 -5.99 -6.00
C GLY A 51 -3.89 -7.17 -5.08
N ASP A 52 -2.90 -7.00 -4.21
CA ASP A 52 -2.53 -8.01 -3.22
C ASP A 52 -3.64 -8.23 -2.16
N MET A 53 -4.29 -7.14 -1.70
CA MET A 53 -5.45 -7.23 -0.82
C MET A 53 -6.62 -7.98 -1.47
N TRP A 54 -6.90 -7.71 -2.76
CA TRP A 54 -7.93 -8.40 -3.52
C TRP A 54 -7.62 -9.90 -3.70
N ARG A 55 -6.36 -10.24 -3.99
CA ARG A 55 -5.92 -11.64 -4.09
C ARG A 55 -6.12 -12.37 -2.77
N SER A 56 -5.73 -11.74 -1.65
CA SER A 56 -5.92 -12.33 -0.33
C SER A 56 -7.38 -12.55 0.03
N TYR A 57 -8.26 -11.62 -0.32
CA TYR A 57 -9.70 -11.80 -0.17
C TYR A 57 -10.25 -12.95 -1.03
N SER A 58 -9.78 -13.07 -2.28
CA SER A 58 -10.19 -14.14 -3.18
C SER A 58 -9.78 -15.51 -2.64
N ASP A 59 -8.55 -15.63 -2.16
CA ASP A 59 -8.04 -16.86 -1.53
C ASP A 59 -8.76 -17.18 -0.23
N LEU A 60 -9.08 -16.17 0.60
CA LEU A 60 -9.91 -16.32 1.79
C LEU A 60 -11.25 -16.95 1.44
N ARG A 61 -11.93 -16.46 0.40
CA ARG A 61 -13.24 -17.01 -0.01
C ARG A 61 -13.14 -18.46 -0.45
N GLU A 62 -12.09 -18.81 -1.19
CA GLU A 62 -11.88 -20.19 -1.65
C GLU A 62 -11.48 -21.13 -0.49
N ALA A 63 -10.58 -20.67 0.38
CA ALA A 63 -10.03 -21.45 1.47
C ALA A 63 -11.05 -21.61 2.60
N ASN A 64 -11.78 -20.57 2.98
CA ASN A 64 -12.77 -20.63 4.07
C ASN A 64 -13.94 -21.58 3.74
N PHE A 65 -14.25 -21.75 2.45
CA PHE A 65 -15.19 -22.79 2.02
C PHE A 65 -14.70 -24.22 2.33
N LYS A 66 -13.37 -24.45 2.34
CA LYS A 66 -12.74 -25.76 2.53
C LYS A 66 -12.24 -25.97 3.97
N THR A 67 -11.82 -24.90 4.64
CA THR A 67 -11.16 -24.91 5.95
C THR A 67 -11.63 -23.67 6.73
N PRO A 68 -12.66 -23.81 7.60
CA PRO A 68 -13.15 -22.71 8.40
C PRO A 68 -12.07 -22.11 9.32
N GLY A 69 -12.17 -20.81 9.62
CA GLY A 69 -11.26 -20.14 10.56
C GLY A 69 -9.94 -19.68 9.96
N THR A 70 -9.90 -19.48 8.64
CA THR A 70 -8.71 -18.98 7.93
C THR A 70 -8.62 -17.46 7.85
N ASP A 71 -9.62 -16.74 8.35
CA ASP A 71 -9.79 -15.30 8.11
C ASP A 71 -8.57 -14.49 8.55
N LYS A 72 -8.08 -14.73 9.78
CA LYS A 72 -6.95 -14.00 10.38
C LYS A 72 -5.65 -14.20 9.59
N TYR A 73 -5.44 -15.39 9.02
CA TYR A 73 -4.30 -15.64 8.15
C TYR A 73 -4.33 -14.74 6.91
N PHE A 74 -5.45 -14.69 6.19
CA PHE A 74 -5.56 -13.89 4.97
C PHE A 74 -5.63 -12.38 5.24
N HIS A 75 -6.13 -11.97 6.42
CA HIS A 75 -6.00 -10.59 6.92
C HIS A 75 -4.54 -10.18 7.06
N ALA A 76 -3.73 -11.00 7.75
CA ALA A 76 -2.32 -10.76 7.93
C ALA A 76 -1.55 -10.85 6.60
N ARG A 77 -1.77 -11.89 5.80
CA ARG A 77 -1.06 -12.12 4.53
C ARG A 77 -1.31 -11.00 3.52
N GLY A 78 -2.56 -10.59 3.33
CA GLY A 78 -2.88 -9.49 2.41
C GLY A 78 -2.24 -8.17 2.82
N ASN A 79 -2.27 -7.86 4.13
CA ASN A 79 -1.61 -6.66 4.66
C ASN A 79 -0.09 -6.73 4.58
N PHE A 80 0.51 -7.91 4.78
CA PHE A 80 1.94 -8.14 4.63
C PHE A 80 2.35 -7.90 3.18
N ASP A 81 1.76 -8.62 2.23
CA ASP A 81 2.08 -8.52 0.80
C ASP A 81 1.94 -7.08 0.28
N ALA A 82 0.83 -6.42 0.65
CA ALA A 82 0.60 -5.03 0.26
C ALA A 82 1.62 -4.08 0.89
N ALA A 83 2.01 -4.26 2.15
CA ALA A 83 3.03 -3.42 2.79
C ALA A 83 4.41 -3.56 2.15
N GLN A 84 4.73 -4.72 1.55
CA GLN A 84 5.97 -4.93 0.80
C GLN A 84 6.04 -4.10 -0.49
N ARG A 85 4.93 -3.51 -0.94
CA ARG A 85 4.89 -2.57 -2.09
C ARG A 85 5.28 -1.13 -1.72
N GLY A 86 5.76 -0.90 -0.51
CA GLY A 86 6.19 0.42 -0.03
C GLY A 86 5.05 1.23 0.59
N SER A 87 5.27 2.54 0.70
CA SER A 87 4.37 3.47 1.42
C SER A 87 2.96 3.49 0.84
N GLY A 88 2.83 3.45 -0.49
CA GLY A 88 1.55 3.36 -1.19
C GLY A 88 0.79 2.07 -0.88
N GLY A 89 1.48 0.93 -0.89
CA GLY A 89 0.86 -0.36 -0.59
C GLY A 89 0.44 -0.49 0.87
N ARG A 90 1.25 0.02 1.81
CA ARG A 90 0.88 0.14 3.22
C ARG A 90 -0.36 1.03 3.42
N TRP A 91 -0.47 2.11 2.67
CA TRP A 91 -1.66 2.97 2.67
C TRP A 91 -2.89 2.23 2.14
N ALA A 92 -2.77 1.55 1.00
CA ALA A 92 -3.86 0.78 0.40
C ALA A 92 -4.36 -0.32 1.35
N ALA A 93 -3.43 -1.06 1.98
CA ALA A 93 -3.74 -2.09 2.96
C ALA A 93 -4.57 -1.55 4.13
N ARG A 94 -4.19 -0.38 4.67
CA ARG A 94 -4.94 0.28 5.74
C ARG A 94 -6.35 0.67 5.30
N VAL A 95 -6.47 1.41 4.20
CA VAL A 95 -7.78 1.91 3.72
C VAL A 95 -8.74 0.77 3.43
N ILE A 96 -8.27 -0.30 2.78
CA ILE A 96 -9.10 -1.45 2.43
C ILE A 96 -9.50 -2.26 3.67
N SER A 97 -8.59 -2.45 4.64
CA SER A 97 -8.92 -3.08 5.92
C SER A 97 -9.99 -2.31 6.69
N ASP A 98 -9.83 -1.00 6.82
CA ASP A 98 -10.77 -0.14 7.55
C ASP A 98 -12.15 -0.09 6.84
N ALA A 99 -12.16 -0.08 5.50
CA ALA A 99 -13.40 -0.15 4.73
C ALA A 99 -14.14 -1.48 4.91
N ARG A 100 -13.41 -2.61 4.95
CA ARG A 100 -14.00 -3.95 5.16
C ARG A 100 -14.61 -4.06 6.56
N GLU A 101 -13.94 -3.55 7.59
CA GLU A 101 -14.47 -3.47 8.95
C GLU A 101 -15.77 -2.67 8.99
N GLY A 102 -15.79 -1.47 8.39
CA GLY A 102 -16.99 -0.64 8.37
C GLY A 102 -18.19 -1.34 7.73
N TYR A 103 -17.96 -2.08 6.64
CA TYR A 103 -18.97 -2.91 6.01
C TYR A 103 -19.42 -4.06 6.93
N GLN A 104 -18.48 -4.76 7.56
CA GLN A 104 -18.79 -5.90 8.43
C GLN A 104 -19.56 -5.50 9.70
N GLY A 105 -19.14 -4.44 10.38
CA GLY A 105 -19.78 -3.96 11.61
C GLY A 105 -21.15 -3.33 11.37
N THR A 106 -21.34 -2.63 10.24
CA THR A 106 -22.61 -1.91 9.98
C THR A 106 -23.67 -2.80 9.33
N LEU A 107 -23.26 -3.74 8.46
CA LEU A 107 -24.19 -4.47 7.59
C LEU A 107 -24.20 -5.99 7.77
N SER A 108 -23.13 -6.58 8.32
CA SER A 108 -23.02 -8.05 8.42
C SER A 108 -23.29 -8.64 9.81
N GLY A 109 -23.47 -7.79 10.83
CA GLY A 109 -23.78 -8.24 12.20
C GLY A 109 -22.61 -8.88 12.95
N HIS A 110 -21.36 -8.59 12.54
CA HIS A 110 -20.16 -9.06 13.25
C HIS A 110 -20.03 -8.41 14.64
N GLY A 111 -19.58 -9.20 15.63
CA GLY A 111 -19.34 -8.72 16.99
C GLY A 111 -18.09 -7.83 17.11
N PRO A 112 -18.01 -7.01 18.18
CA PRO A 112 -16.86 -6.14 18.43
C PRO A 112 -15.55 -6.91 18.72
N GLU A 113 -15.63 -8.13 19.26
CA GLU A 113 -14.46 -8.98 19.54
C GLU A 113 -13.81 -9.52 18.25
N ASP A 114 -14.63 -9.99 17.30
CA ASP A 114 -14.15 -10.42 15.98
C ASP A 114 -13.49 -9.27 15.22
N THR A 115 -14.08 -8.09 15.33
CA THR A 115 -13.55 -6.85 14.74
C THR A 115 -12.16 -6.50 15.30
N GLN A 116 -11.97 -6.62 16.62
CA GLN A 116 -10.67 -6.34 17.24
C GLN A 116 -9.60 -7.34 16.80
N ALA A 117 -9.95 -8.62 16.70
CA ALA A 117 -9.01 -9.67 16.32
C ALA A 117 -8.59 -9.56 14.85
N ASP A 118 -9.52 -9.21 13.95
CA ASP A 118 -9.20 -8.96 12.54
C ASP A 118 -8.30 -7.74 12.37
N GLN A 119 -8.54 -6.68 13.16
CA GLN A 119 -7.70 -5.49 13.18
C GLN A 119 -6.28 -5.77 13.72
N GLU A 120 -6.14 -6.69 14.68
CA GLU A 120 -4.84 -7.14 15.17
C GLU A 120 -4.06 -7.89 14.08
N ALA A 121 -4.70 -8.83 13.39
CA ALA A 121 -4.09 -9.56 12.27
C ALA A 121 -3.69 -8.63 11.11
N ASN A 122 -4.56 -7.67 10.74
CA ASN A 122 -4.25 -6.65 9.74
C ASN A 122 -2.99 -5.86 10.12
N ARG A 123 -2.88 -5.41 11.37
CA ARG A 123 -1.71 -4.66 11.86
C ARG A 123 -0.45 -5.51 11.91
N TRP A 124 -0.56 -6.77 12.35
CA TRP A 124 0.57 -7.70 12.41
C TRP A 124 1.23 -7.84 11.04
N GLY A 125 0.45 -8.20 10.02
CA GLY A 125 0.95 -8.34 8.66
C GLY A 125 1.50 -7.03 8.09
N ARG A 126 0.75 -5.93 8.25
CA ARG A 126 1.15 -4.61 7.73
C ARG A 126 2.47 -4.12 8.32
N ASN A 127 2.79 -4.55 9.55
CA ASN A 127 4.03 -4.24 10.25
C ASN A 127 5.17 -5.24 10.00
N GLY A 128 5.01 -6.15 9.04
CA GLY A 128 6.05 -7.11 8.64
C GLY A 128 6.10 -8.36 9.50
N GLY A 129 5.09 -8.59 10.36
CA GLY A 129 4.97 -9.83 11.10
C GLY A 129 4.62 -11.00 10.17
N ASP A 130 5.17 -12.19 10.45
CA ASP A 130 4.93 -13.40 9.66
C ASP A 130 3.44 -13.80 9.71
N PRO A 131 2.71 -13.80 8.57
CA PRO A 131 1.31 -14.21 8.52
C PRO A 131 1.06 -15.64 9.03
N ASN A 132 2.07 -16.52 8.97
CA ASN A 132 1.95 -17.90 9.43
C ASN A 132 1.66 -18.02 10.93
N ARG A 133 1.83 -16.95 11.71
CA ARG A 133 1.33 -16.85 13.09
C ARG A 133 -0.16 -17.23 13.20
N TYR A 134 -0.96 -16.96 12.18
CA TYR A 134 -2.40 -17.26 12.15
C TYR A 134 -2.76 -18.41 11.21
N ARG A 135 -1.78 -19.13 10.65
CA ARG A 135 -2.06 -20.22 9.70
C ARG A 135 -2.76 -21.38 10.42
N PRO A 136 -3.99 -21.75 10.05
CA PRO A 136 -4.66 -22.88 10.67
C PRO A 136 -4.12 -24.20 10.14
N ALA A 137 -4.21 -25.24 10.97
CA ALA A 137 -3.87 -26.60 10.57
C ALA A 137 -4.74 -27.05 9.38
N GLY A 138 -4.10 -27.62 8.36
CA GLY A 138 -4.79 -28.11 7.16
C GLY A 138 -5.01 -27.07 6.06
N LEU A 139 -4.59 -25.81 6.24
CA LEU A 139 -4.58 -24.84 5.12
C LEU A 139 -3.55 -25.27 4.07
N PRO A 140 -3.95 -25.54 2.81
CA PRO A 140 -3.01 -25.98 1.78
C PRO A 140 -1.87 -25.00 1.53
N ASP A 141 -0.66 -25.51 1.32
CA ASP A 141 0.59 -24.72 1.16
C ASP A 141 0.61 -23.77 -0.03
N ARG A 142 -0.35 -23.90 -0.97
CA ARG A 142 -0.51 -22.93 -2.07
C ARG A 142 -0.94 -21.54 -1.59
N TYR A 143 -1.45 -21.45 -0.36
CA TYR A 143 -1.91 -20.21 0.28
C TYR A 143 -0.89 -19.68 1.26
#